data_AF-A0A0N4Y3I6-F1
#
_entry.id   AF-A0A0N4Y3I6-F1
#
_cell.length_a   1.000
_cell.length_b   1.000
_cell.length_c   1.000
_cell.angle_alpha   90.00
_cell.angle_beta   90.00
_cell.angle_gamma   90.00
#
_symmetry.space_group_name_H-M   'P 1'
#
loop_
_entity.id
_entity.type
_entity.pdbx_description
1 polymer ?
#
loop_
_entity_poly.entity_id
_entity_poly.type
_entity_poly.pdbx_seq_one_letter_code
_entity_poly.pdbx_strand_id
1 'polypeptide(L)' 'MKPLCFRVPPPNLRCPPNESWRNCPSLCEPTCKDKTPQCQRGCGKPGVCQCDPGFVRDQEGFCKPPAEC' A
#
# COMPACT_ATOMS: atom_id res chain seq x y z
N MET A 1 4.76 -23.33 14.24
CA MET A 1 4.83 -21.90 13.89
C MET A 1 3.73 -21.60 12.88
N LYS A 2 2.65 -20.90 13.27
CA LYS A 2 1.65 -20.44 12.30
C LYS A 2 2.26 -19.25 11.54
N PRO A 3 2.35 -19.27 10.20
CA PRO A 3 2.79 -18.10 9.46
C PRO A 3 1.83 -16.97 9.81
N LEU A 4 2.38 -15.83 10.23
CA LEU A 4 1.61 -14.66 10.59
C LEU A 4 1.07 -14.02 9.31
N CYS A 5 0.11 -14.68 8.66
CA CYS A 5 -0.89 -13.98 7.87
C CYS A 5 -1.75 -13.24 8.88
N PHE A 6 -1.29 -12.05 9.29
CA PHE A 6 -2.08 -11.17 10.12
C PHE A 6 -3.35 -10.86 9.34
N ARG A 7 -4.48 -11.46 9.67
CA ARG A 7 -5.77 -11.13 9.04
C ARG A 7 -6.31 -9.79 9.54
N VAL A 8 -5.71 -9.27 10.61
CA VAL A 8 -6.12 -8.05 11.32
C VAL A 8 -4.87 -7.21 11.58
N PRO A 9 -4.93 -5.88 11.44
CA PRO A 9 -3.81 -5.01 11.80
C PRO A 9 -3.44 -5.17 13.28
N PRO A 10 -2.16 -4.99 13.66
CA PRO A 10 -1.75 -4.95 15.05
C PRO A 10 -2.53 -3.89 15.85
N PRO A 11 -2.83 -4.13 17.14
CA PRO A 11 -3.39 -3.11 18.00
C PRO A 11 -2.51 -1.85 17.98
N ASN A 12 -3.12 -0.68 17.76
CA ASN A 12 -2.46 0.63 17.62
C ASN A 12 -1.73 0.91 16.29
N LEU A 13 -1.82 0.03 15.28
CA LEU A 13 -1.36 0.41 13.95
C LEU A 13 -2.23 1.53 13.39
N ARG A 14 -1.61 2.66 13.07
CA ARG A 14 -2.23 3.77 12.35
C ARG A 14 -1.44 3.99 11.06
N CYS A 15 -2.11 3.82 9.94
CA CYS A 15 -1.55 4.21 8.66
C CYS A 15 -1.66 5.74 8.49
N PRO A 16 -0.68 6.37 7.83
CA PRO A 16 -0.79 7.73 7.31
C PRO A 16 -2.08 8.00 6.52
N PRO A 17 -2.43 9.28 6.28
CA PRO A 17 -3.55 9.62 5.42
C PRO A 17 -3.46 8.97 4.04
N ASN A 18 -4.62 8.58 3.49
CA ASN A 18 -4.78 7.98 2.16
C ASN A 18 -4.10 6.63 1.95
N GLU A 19 -3.75 5.94 3.03
CA GLU A 19 -3.30 4.55 3.00
C GLU A 19 -3.96 3.73 4.10
N SER A 20 -4.23 2.48 3.78
CA SER A 20 -4.85 1.52 4.68
C SER A 20 -3.95 0.30 4.83
N TRP A 21 -4.01 -0.32 5.99
CA TRP A 21 -3.28 -1.55 6.23
C TRP A 21 -3.82 -2.67 5.35
N ARG A 22 -2.91 -3.39 4.69
CA ARG A 22 -3.24 -4.51 3.82
C ARG A 22 -2.52 -5.78 4.30
N ASN A 23 -3.29 -6.84 4.52
CA ASN A 23 -2.73 -8.18 4.72
C ASN A 23 -2.17 -8.75 3.40
N CYS A 24 -2.80 -8.43 2.28
CA CYS A 24 -2.32 -8.75 0.94
C CYS A 24 -2.20 -7.44 0.16
N PRO A 25 -1.11 -6.68 0.34
CA PRO A 25 -0.87 -5.52 -0.51
C PRO A 25 -0.59 -5.97 -1.95
N SER A 26 -0.84 -5.08 -2.91
CA SER A 26 -0.33 -5.19 -4.26
C SER A 26 1.21 -5.33 -4.24
N LEU A 27 1.76 -6.15 -5.13
CA LEU A 27 3.21 -6.26 -5.31
C LEU A 27 3.86 -4.95 -5.75
N CYS A 28 3.11 -4.15 -6.49
CA CYS A 28 3.51 -2.82 -6.89
C CYS A 28 2.39 -1.86 -6.60
N GLU A 29 2.78 -0.70 -6.11
CA GLU A 29 1.89 0.40 -5.84
C GLU A 29 2.13 1.50 -6.87
N PRO A 30 1.07 2.16 -7.35
CA PRO A 30 1.19 3.32 -8.20
C PRO A 30 2.06 4.41 -7.56
N THR A 31 2.93 5.03 -8.34
CA THR A 31 3.77 6.16 -7.91
C THR A 31 3.53 7.38 -8.79
N CYS A 32 4.01 8.54 -8.36
CA CYS A 32 3.95 9.74 -9.21
C CYS A 32 4.66 9.57 -10.57
N LYS A 33 5.69 8.70 -10.64
CA LYS A 33 6.44 8.42 -11.88
C LYS A 33 5.78 7.35 -12.75
N ASP A 34 5.13 6.38 -12.12
CA ASP A 34 4.41 5.29 -12.79
C ASP A 34 3.07 5.07 -12.11
N LYS A 35 2.03 5.67 -12.70
CA LYS A 35 0.65 5.66 -12.18
C LYS A 35 -0.06 4.33 -12.47
N THR A 36 0.44 3.52 -13.39
CA THR A 36 -0.20 2.27 -13.84
C THR A 36 0.84 1.15 -13.96
N PRO A 37 1.51 0.78 -12.85
CA PRO A 37 2.58 -0.20 -12.89
C PRO A 37 2.06 -1.56 -13.34
N GLN A 38 2.74 -2.15 -14.33
CA GLN A 38 2.44 -3.51 -14.79
C GLN A 38 3.07 -4.51 -13.82
N CYS A 39 2.25 -5.11 -12.97
CA CYS A 39 2.75 -6.04 -11.96
C CYS A 39 2.06 -7.39 -11.96
N GLN A 40 2.82 -8.40 -11.57
CA GLN A 40 2.33 -9.76 -11.47
C GLN A 40 1.19 -9.85 -10.46
N ARG A 41 0.27 -10.77 -10.71
CA ARG A 41 -0.80 -11.06 -9.75
C ARG A 41 -0.20 -11.75 -8.54
N GLY A 42 -0.41 -11.18 -7.36
CA GLY A 42 0.11 -11.73 -6.11
C GLY A 42 0.02 -10.71 -4.98
N CYS A 43 0.31 -11.18 -3.77
CA CYS A 43 0.43 -10.33 -2.60
C CYS A 43 1.89 -9.95 -2.39
N GLY A 44 2.16 -8.67 -2.13
CA GLY A 44 3.42 -8.21 -1.58
C GLY A 44 3.59 -8.63 -0.11
N LYS A 45 4.58 -8.03 0.54
CA LYS A 45 4.88 -8.32 1.96
C LYS A 45 3.66 -8.00 2.84
N PRO A 46 3.08 -8.97 3.57
CA PRO A 46 1.92 -8.72 4.41
C PRO A 46 2.26 -7.75 5.53
N GLY A 47 1.25 -7.03 6.03
CA GLY A 47 1.38 -6.22 7.22
C GLY A 47 1.87 -4.79 6.99
N VAL A 48 1.69 -4.25 5.79
CA VAL A 48 2.12 -2.89 5.41
C VAL A 48 0.92 -1.98 5.16
N CYS A 49 1.13 -0.66 5.25
CA CYS A 49 0.18 0.34 4.80
C CYS A 49 0.39 0.59 3.30
N GLN A 50 -0.68 0.47 2.53
CA GLN A 50 -0.68 0.70 1.10
C GLN A 50 -1.66 1.83 0.77
N CYS A 51 -1.28 2.71 -0.15
CA CYS A 51 -2.13 3.72 -0.74
C CYS A 51 -3.48 3.12 -1.11
N ASP A 52 -4.53 3.85 -0.75
CA ASP A 52 -5.87 3.47 -1.10
C ASP A 52 -6.12 3.61 -2.61
N PRO A 53 -7.11 2.89 -3.17
CA PRO A 53 -7.41 2.97 -4.59
C PRO A 53 -7.63 4.42 -5.05
N GLY A 54 -6.93 4.82 -6.11
CA GLY A 54 -6.97 6.18 -6.65
C GLY A 54 -5.87 7.11 -6.13
N PHE A 55 -5.05 6.68 -5.17
CA PHE A 55 -3.87 7.41 -4.70
C PHE A 55 -2.57 6.81 -5.25
N VAL A 56 -1.54 7.65 -5.35
CA VAL A 56 -0.19 7.27 -5.77
C VAL A 56 0.81 7.66 -4.69
N ARG A 57 1.88 6.88 -4.53
CA ARG A 57 2.96 7.19 -3.60
C ARG A 57 3.98 8.14 -4.23
N ASP A 58 4.29 9.23 -3.54
CA ASP A 58 5.31 10.18 -3.97
C ASP A 58 6.73 9.76 -3.54
N GLN A 59 7.72 10.63 -3.77
CA GLN A 59 9.11 10.39 -3.37
C GLN A 59 9.35 10.59 -1.88
N GLU A 60 8.45 11.30 -1.19
CA GLU A 60 8.51 11.58 0.25
C GLU A 60 7.85 10.44 1.06
N GLY A 61 7.15 9.53 0.39
CA GLY A 61 6.48 8.37 0.98
C GLY A 61 4.99 8.58 1.28
N PHE A 62 4.40 9.70 0.85
CA PHE A 62 2.99 10.02 1.08
C PHE A 62 2.09 9.58 -0.07
N CYS A 63 0.90 9.08 0.27
CA CYS A 63 -0.15 8.77 -0.68
C CYS A 63 -0.96 10.03 -0.98
N LYS A 64 -0.96 10.46 -2.24
CA LYS A 64 -1.68 11.65 -2.71
C LYS A 64 -2.43 11.38 -4.02
N PRO A 65 -3.44 12.19 -4.37
CA PRO A 65 -4.09 12.09 -5.66
C PRO A 65 -3.08 12.25 -6.81
N PRO A 66 -3.22 11.52 -7.93
CA PRO A 66 -2.30 11.61 -9.06
C PRO A 66 -2.18 13.01 -9.71
N ALA A 67 -3.13 13.90 -9.40
CA ALA A 67 -3.14 15.30 -9.82
C ALA A 67 -2.28 16.22 -8.91
N GLU A 68 -1.86 15.73 -7.75
CA GLU A 68 -1.01 16.42 -6.77
C GLU A 68 0.44 15.92 -6.80
N CYS A 69 0.76 15.09 -7.80
CA CYS A 69 2.11 14.95 -8.32
C CYS A 69 2.44 16.18 -9.19
#